data_AF-A0A850P6C7-F1
#
_entry.id   AF-A0A850P6C7-F1
#
_cell.length_a   1.000
_cell.length_b   1.000
_cell.length_c   1.000
_cell.angle_alpha   90.00
_cell.angle_beta   90.00
_cell.angle_gamma   90.00
#
_symmetry.space_group_name_H-M   'P 1'
#
loop_
_entity.id
_entity.type
_entity.pdbx_description
1 polymer ?
#
loop_
_entity_poly.entity_id
_entity_poly.type
_entity_poly.pdbx_seq_one_letter_code
_entity_poly.pdbx_strand_id
1 'polypeptide(L)'
;MKPLFCGLAVCLLATPVSGARRAYAAHGYPAQAACWTALPADDERPDVTCLSLSEPVLEGLRHATEAQVTARMGVPGKGGKPVHFESASRDPGAFSGFVDLGYTRGRVSRLLAVISQVKPDGMAGPMMTWRWDARTGACSDFPGSTHRCPDD
;
A
#
# COMPACT_ATOMS: atom_id res chain seq x y z
N MET A 1 5.66 72.95 3.60
CA MET A 1 5.98 73.61 2.32
C MET A 1 6.03 72.56 1.22
N LYS A 2 5.46 72.89 0.07
CA LYS A 2 5.18 72.04 -1.11
C LYS A 2 6.46 71.95 -2.00
N PRO A 3 6.45 71.25 -3.16
CA PRO A 3 7.18 70.01 -3.45
C PRO A 3 8.22 70.16 -4.59
N LEU A 4 8.88 69.09 -5.02
CA LEU A 4 9.50 68.92 -6.36
C LEU A 4 9.53 67.40 -6.66
N PHE A 5 8.56 66.83 -7.38
CA PHE A 5 8.42 66.70 -8.84
C PHE A 5 9.52 65.92 -9.59
N CYS A 6 9.04 64.81 -10.18
CA CYS A 6 9.35 64.23 -11.49
C CYS A 6 10.68 63.52 -11.74
N GLY A 7 10.55 62.23 -12.10
CA GLY A 7 11.56 61.47 -12.82
C GLY A 7 10.98 60.12 -13.26
N LEU A 8 10.24 60.12 -14.37
CA LEU A 8 9.90 58.90 -15.12
C LEU A 8 11.19 58.15 -15.48
N ALA A 9 11.30 56.89 -15.10
CA ALA A 9 12.09 55.91 -15.82
C ALA A 9 11.42 54.54 -15.66
N VAL A 10 10.70 54.17 -16.72
CA VAL A 10 10.24 52.81 -16.98
C VAL A 10 11.49 51.93 -17.09
N CYS A 11 11.73 51.07 -16.10
CA CYS A 11 12.55 49.89 -16.25
C CYS A 11 11.66 48.68 -16.01
N LEU A 12 11.11 48.17 -17.11
CA LEU A 12 10.61 46.80 -17.24
C LEU A 12 11.76 45.84 -16.87
N LEU A 13 11.78 45.38 -15.62
CA LEU A 13 12.49 44.17 -15.24
C LEU A 13 11.44 43.11 -14.95
N ALA A 14 11.04 42.44 -16.03
CA ALA A 14 10.48 41.12 -15.94
C ALA A 14 11.56 40.19 -15.39
N THR A 15 11.40 39.69 -14.17
CA THR A 15 11.99 38.43 -13.71
C THR A 15 11.18 37.94 -12.50
N PRO A 16 11.12 36.62 -12.32
CA PRO A 16 9.87 35.89 -12.24
C PRO A 16 9.23 35.98 -10.86
N VAL A 17 7.90 35.86 -10.85
CA VAL A 17 7.20 35.25 -9.73
C VAL A 17 7.88 33.91 -9.48
N SER A 18 8.78 33.86 -8.50
CA SER A 18 9.18 32.61 -7.87
C SER A 18 7.94 32.10 -7.16
N GLY A 19 7.02 31.56 -7.95
CA GLY A 19 6.14 30.51 -7.52
C GLY A 19 7.08 29.40 -7.12
N ALA A 20 7.48 29.41 -5.85
CA ALA A 20 7.85 28.22 -5.14
C ALA A 20 6.63 27.31 -5.25
N ARG A 21 6.53 26.62 -6.40
CA ARG A 21 5.89 25.33 -6.47
C ARG A 21 6.57 24.59 -5.36
N ARG A 22 5.87 24.47 -4.23
CA ARG A 22 6.18 23.44 -3.26
C ARG A 22 6.29 22.20 -4.11
N ALA A 23 7.51 21.73 -4.33
CA ALA A 23 7.71 20.33 -4.61
C ALA A 23 7.08 19.68 -3.37
N TYR A 24 5.81 19.32 -3.49
CA TYR A 24 5.25 18.29 -2.66
C TYR A 24 6.20 17.14 -2.93
N ALA A 25 7.12 16.90 -2.00
CA ALA A 25 7.78 15.63 -1.96
C ALA A 25 6.64 14.63 -1.93
N ALA A 26 6.45 13.92 -3.04
CA ALA A 26 5.62 12.75 -3.08
C ALA A 26 6.31 11.73 -2.16
N HIS A 27 6.16 11.92 -0.86
CA HIS A 27 6.61 10.94 0.11
C HIS A 27 5.52 9.89 0.14
N GLY A 28 5.62 8.93 -0.78
CA GLY A 28 4.77 7.75 -0.82
C GLY A 28 4.75 7.04 0.52
N TYR A 29 3.76 6.15 0.71
CA TYR A 29 3.59 5.45 1.99
C TYR A 29 4.86 4.68 2.40
N PRO A 30 5.17 4.54 3.71
CA PRO A 30 6.41 3.92 4.17
C PRO A 30 6.64 2.52 3.59
N ALA A 31 5.57 1.73 3.42
CA ALA A 31 5.66 0.39 2.88
C ALA A 31 5.83 0.34 1.36
N GLN A 32 5.94 1.47 0.67
CA GLN A 32 6.07 1.53 -0.79
C GLN A 32 7.46 1.88 -1.30
N ALA A 33 8.33 2.40 -0.41
CA ALA A 33 9.63 2.95 -0.79
C ALA A 33 10.52 1.95 -1.55
N ALA A 34 10.38 0.65 -1.31
CA ALA A 34 11.17 -0.39 -1.96
C ALA A 34 10.66 -0.81 -3.36
N CYS A 35 9.37 -0.65 -3.67
CA CYS A 35 8.80 -1.09 -4.95
C CYS A 35 8.73 0.06 -5.96
N TRP A 36 8.47 1.29 -5.51
CA TRP A 36 8.30 2.43 -6.40
C TRP A 36 9.60 3.05 -6.93
N THR A 37 10.76 2.65 -6.39
CA THR A 37 12.06 3.00 -6.98
C THR A 37 12.24 2.49 -8.43
N ALA A 38 11.38 1.57 -8.89
CA ALA A 38 11.40 1.07 -10.27
C ALA A 38 10.53 1.88 -11.26
N LEU A 39 9.58 2.71 -10.78
CA LEU A 39 8.63 3.45 -11.62
C LEU A 39 8.32 4.83 -10.99
N PRO A 40 9.11 5.88 -11.30
CA PRO A 40 9.03 7.20 -10.65
C PRO A 40 7.75 8.02 -10.93
N ALA A 41 6.70 7.43 -11.49
CA ALA A 41 5.46 8.11 -11.89
C ALA A 41 4.18 7.36 -11.48
N ASP A 42 4.29 6.26 -10.72
CA ASP A 42 3.09 5.57 -10.25
C ASP A 42 2.39 6.42 -9.17
N ASP A 43 1.15 6.77 -9.48
CA ASP A 43 0.21 7.46 -8.59
C ASP A 43 0.26 6.81 -7.21
N GLU A 44 0.24 7.64 -6.16
CA GLU A 44 0.19 7.20 -4.77
C GLU A 44 -0.97 6.20 -4.58
N ARG A 45 -0.68 4.90 -4.61
CA ARG A 45 -1.68 3.84 -4.55
C ARG A 45 -1.90 3.40 -3.10
N PRO A 46 -2.94 3.87 -2.40
CA PRO A 46 -3.13 3.58 -0.97
C PRO A 46 -3.37 2.10 -0.67
N ASP A 47 -3.66 1.28 -1.68
CA ASP A 47 -3.87 -0.15 -1.59
C ASP A 47 -2.62 -0.99 -1.86
N VAL A 48 -1.52 -0.43 -2.36
CA VAL A 48 -0.32 -1.21 -2.70
C VAL A 48 0.73 -1.14 -1.61
N THR A 49 1.21 -2.28 -1.15
CA THR A 49 2.32 -2.41 -0.18
C THR A 49 3.47 -3.23 -0.78
N CYS A 50 4.71 -3.01 -0.33
CA CYS A 50 5.86 -3.86 -0.63
C CYS A 50 6.04 -5.01 0.36
N LEU A 51 5.16 -5.13 1.34
CA LEU A 51 5.24 -6.18 2.34
C LEU A 51 4.88 -7.52 1.70
N SER A 52 5.68 -8.55 1.99
CA SER A 52 5.34 -9.94 1.71
C SER A 52 4.10 -10.34 2.53
N LEU A 53 3.07 -10.86 1.87
CA LEU A 53 1.84 -11.38 2.50
C LEU A 53 2.06 -12.78 3.06
N SER A 54 3.04 -12.94 3.94
CA SER A 54 3.35 -14.21 4.58
C SER A 54 2.26 -14.63 5.58
N GLU A 55 2.20 -15.93 5.90
CA GLU A 55 1.23 -16.46 6.85
C GLU A 55 1.22 -15.74 8.22
N PRO A 56 2.37 -15.39 8.84
CA PRO A 56 2.38 -14.59 10.07
C PRO A 56 1.78 -13.18 9.91
N VAL A 57 1.96 -12.55 8.75
CA VAL A 57 1.36 -11.24 8.46
C VAL A 57 -0.16 -11.38 8.40
N LEU A 58 -0.67 -12.36 7.65
CA LEU A 58 -2.10 -12.63 7.48
C LEU A 58 -2.77 -13.03 8.79
N GLU A 59 -2.15 -13.94 9.55
CA GLU A 59 -2.62 -14.37 10.87
C GLU A 59 -2.73 -13.18 11.83
N GLY A 60 -1.77 -12.25 11.77
CA GLY A 60 -1.80 -11.04 12.56
C GLY A 60 -3.01 -10.15 12.29
N LEU A 61 -3.61 -10.18 11.09
CA LEU A 61 -4.74 -9.32 10.72
C LEU A 61 -6.07 -9.80 11.34
N ARG A 62 -6.12 -11.02 11.86
CA ARG A 62 -7.33 -11.56 12.50
C ARG A 62 -7.74 -10.71 13.69
N HIS A 63 -9.03 -10.34 13.74
CA HIS A 63 -9.61 -9.47 14.78
C HIS A 63 -8.96 -8.09 14.97
N ALA A 64 -8.04 -7.70 14.09
CA ALA A 64 -7.39 -6.39 14.12
C ALA A 64 -8.42 -5.28 13.89
N THR A 65 -8.20 -4.11 14.49
CA THR A 65 -8.94 -2.90 14.15
C THR A 65 -8.41 -2.30 12.85
N GLU A 66 -9.19 -1.43 12.20
CA GLU A 66 -8.75 -0.71 10.98
C GLU A 66 -7.40 0.01 11.17
N ALA A 67 -7.19 0.62 12.34
CA ALA A 67 -5.93 1.29 12.68
C ALA A 67 -4.76 0.30 12.79
N GLN A 68 -4.98 -0.88 13.38
CA GLN A 68 -3.96 -1.92 13.50
C GLN A 68 -3.61 -2.52 12.13
N VAL A 69 -4.62 -2.72 11.26
CA VAL A 69 -4.41 -3.18 9.89
C VAL A 69 -3.57 -2.16 9.13
N THR A 70 -3.96 -0.89 9.14
CA THR A 70 -3.23 0.20 8.47
C THR A 70 -1.79 0.28 8.95
N ALA A 71 -1.56 0.22 10.27
CA ALA A 71 -0.23 0.25 10.84
C ALA A 71 0.63 -0.95 10.41
N ARG A 72 0.03 -2.15 10.29
CA ARG A 72 0.76 -3.35 9.87
C ARG A 72 1.03 -3.37 8.37
N MET A 73 0.07 -2.93 7.54
CA MET A 73 0.22 -2.90 6.08
C MET A 73 1.08 -1.72 5.61
N GLY A 74 1.24 -0.70 6.45
CA GLY A 74 2.00 0.52 6.19
C GLY A 74 1.35 1.43 5.13
N VAL A 75 0.10 1.13 4.76
CA VAL A 75 -0.72 1.84 3.76
C VAL A 75 -2.19 1.81 4.22
N PRO A 76 -3.03 2.79 3.83
CA PRO A 76 -4.40 2.90 4.34
C PRO A 76 -5.41 1.96 3.66
N GLY A 77 -5.08 1.37 2.51
CA GLY A 77 -5.93 0.47 1.74
C GLY A 77 -6.80 1.18 0.70
N LYS A 78 -7.56 0.39 -0.08
CA LYS A 78 -8.37 0.89 -1.21
C LYS A 78 -9.37 1.95 -0.78
N GLY A 79 -9.34 3.10 -1.46
CA GLY A 79 -10.20 4.24 -1.13
C GLY A 79 -9.93 4.85 0.26
N GLY A 80 -8.71 4.66 0.79
CA GLY A 80 -8.33 5.12 2.13
C GLY A 80 -8.91 4.27 3.26
N LYS A 81 -9.38 3.05 2.94
CA LYS A 81 -9.95 2.11 3.92
C LYS A 81 -9.23 0.78 3.84
N PRO A 82 -8.97 0.13 4.98
CA PRO A 82 -8.21 -1.12 5.04
C PRO A 82 -9.07 -2.33 4.66
N VAL A 83 -9.72 -2.29 3.51
CA VAL A 83 -10.62 -3.36 3.02
C VAL A 83 -9.98 -4.22 1.95
N HIS A 84 -8.96 -3.71 1.28
CA HIS A 84 -8.25 -4.37 0.19
C HIS A 84 -6.81 -3.86 0.12
N PHE A 85 -5.88 -4.79 -0.09
CA PHE A 85 -4.47 -4.50 -0.31
C PHE A 85 -3.88 -5.43 -1.38
N GLU A 86 -2.93 -4.91 -2.15
CA GLU A 86 -2.10 -5.64 -3.09
C GLU A 86 -0.64 -5.57 -2.61
N SER A 87 0.05 -6.70 -2.63
CA SER A 87 1.49 -6.73 -2.42
C SER A 87 2.23 -6.71 -3.75
N ALA A 88 3.06 -5.69 -3.94
CA ALA A 88 3.94 -5.55 -5.08
C ALA A 88 5.38 -6.05 -4.81
N SER A 89 5.60 -6.81 -3.74
CA SER A 89 6.92 -7.37 -3.43
C SER A 89 7.41 -8.26 -4.58
N ARG A 90 8.63 -8.02 -5.04
CA ARG A 90 9.31 -8.81 -6.09
C ARG A 90 10.52 -9.58 -5.55
N ASP A 91 10.70 -9.60 -4.24
CA ASP A 91 11.83 -10.27 -3.61
C ASP A 91 11.65 -11.79 -3.77
N PRO A 92 12.66 -12.53 -4.27
CA PRO A 92 12.58 -13.99 -4.35
C PRO A 92 12.20 -14.62 -3.00
N GLY A 93 11.20 -15.49 -3.02
CA GLY A 93 10.65 -16.15 -1.84
C GLY A 93 9.55 -15.35 -1.11
N ALA A 94 9.33 -14.08 -1.45
CA ALA A 94 8.21 -13.31 -0.92
C ALA A 94 6.86 -13.82 -1.44
N PHE A 95 5.79 -13.50 -0.73
CA PHE A 95 4.42 -13.81 -1.13
C PHE A 95 3.74 -12.53 -1.63
N SER A 96 3.42 -12.50 -2.92
CA SER A 96 2.79 -11.36 -3.60
C SER A 96 1.43 -11.78 -4.15
N GLY A 97 0.48 -10.84 -4.18
CA GLY A 97 -0.92 -11.09 -4.51
C GLY A 97 -1.79 -10.04 -3.84
N PHE A 98 -2.98 -10.42 -3.39
CA PHE A 98 -3.89 -9.50 -2.71
C PHE A 98 -4.51 -10.09 -1.45
N VAL A 99 -5.05 -9.22 -0.62
CA VAL A 99 -5.86 -9.56 0.55
C VAL A 99 -7.10 -8.68 0.63
N ASP A 100 -8.26 -9.31 0.82
CA ASP A 100 -9.55 -8.68 1.10
C ASP A 100 -9.95 -8.89 2.55
N LEU A 101 -10.45 -7.82 3.19
CA LEU A 101 -10.84 -7.81 4.60
C LEU A 101 -12.31 -7.45 4.77
N GLY A 102 -13.03 -8.28 5.50
CA GLY A 102 -14.37 -8.00 5.99
C GLY A 102 -14.34 -7.61 7.46
N TYR A 103 -15.15 -6.62 7.84
CA TYR A 103 -15.22 -6.12 9.21
C TYR A 103 -16.56 -6.40 9.87
N THR A 104 -16.55 -6.62 11.18
CA THR A 104 -17.74 -6.67 12.01
C THR A 104 -17.43 -5.99 13.33
N ARG A 105 -18.24 -5.00 13.73
CA ARG A 105 -18.01 -4.19 14.95
C ARG A 105 -16.61 -3.57 15.02
N GLY A 106 -16.12 -3.04 13.89
CA GLY A 106 -14.83 -2.34 13.80
C GLY A 106 -13.59 -3.23 13.86
N ARG A 107 -13.74 -4.55 13.73
CA ARG A 107 -12.64 -5.53 13.71
C ARG A 107 -12.74 -6.44 12.51
N VAL A 108 -11.60 -6.89 12.00
CA VAL A 108 -11.55 -7.90 10.93
C VAL A 108 -12.25 -9.16 11.42
N SER A 109 -13.25 -9.59 10.65
CA SER A 109 -14.03 -10.82 10.88
C SER A 109 -13.92 -11.81 9.74
N ARG A 110 -13.45 -11.36 8.57
CA ARG A 110 -13.17 -12.19 7.40
C ARG A 110 -11.91 -11.72 6.72
N LEU A 111 -11.13 -12.66 6.22
CA LEU A 111 -9.94 -12.42 5.42
C LEU A 111 -9.86 -13.45 4.31
N LEU A 112 -9.61 -12.98 3.09
CA LEU A 112 -9.27 -13.81 1.95
C LEU A 112 -7.97 -13.25 1.36
N ALA A 113 -6.96 -14.08 1.24
CA ALA A 113 -5.74 -13.76 0.51
C ALA A 113 -5.54 -14.76 -0.61
N VAL A 114 -5.25 -14.26 -1.80
CA VAL A 114 -4.82 -15.05 -2.96
C VAL A 114 -3.45 -14.54 -3.34
N ILE A 115 -2.47 -15.41 -3.21
CA ILE A 115 -1.04 -15.06 -3.26
C ILE A 115 -0.27 -16.09 -4.05
N SER A 116 0.91 -15.71 -4.51
CA SER A 116 1.88 -16.60 -5.11
C SER A 116 3.24 -16.34 -4.47
N GLN A 117 4.07 -17.37 -4.37
CA GLN A 117 5.46 -17.17 -3.98
C GLN A 117 6.25 -16.68 -5.20
N VAL A 118 6.98 -15.59 -5.04
CA VAL A 118 7.88 -15.06 -6.07
C VAL A 118 9.05 -16.04 -6.23
N LYS A 119 9.24 -16.54 -7.45
CA LYS A 119 10.31 -17.47 -7.81
C LYS A 119 11.66 -16.75 -7.95
N PRO A 120 12.79 -17.48 -7.97
CA PRO A 120 14.11 -16.89 -8.18
C PRO A 120 14.28 -16.10 -9.48
N ASP A 121 13.47 -16.40 -10.51
CA ASP A 121 13.42 -15.68 -11.78
C ASP A 121 12.60 -14.37 -11.71
N GLY A 122 12.05 -14.03 -10.53
CA GLY A 122 11.18 -12.88 -10.31
C GLY A 122 9.73 -13.09 -10.76
N MET A 123 9.39 -14.28 -11.29
CA MET A 123 8.04 -14.58 -11.76
C MET A 123 7.16 -15.12 -10.63
N ALA A 124 5.85 -14.91 -10.74
CA ALA A 124 4.88 -15.52 -9.83
C ALA A 124 4.90 -17.05 -9.95
N GLY A 125 4.93 -17.74 -8.80
CA GLY A 125 4.67 -19.17 -8.67
C GLY A 125 3.19 -19.52 -8.82
N PRO A 126 2.80 -20.77 -8.50
CA PRO A 126 1.41 -21.15 -8.38
C PRO A 126 0.67 -20.30 -7.36
N MET A 127 -0.62 -20.08 -7.61
CA MET A 127 -1.51 -19.40 -6.67
C MET A 127 -1.78 -20.29 -5.45
N MET A 128 -1.90 -19.66 -4.30
CA MET A 128 -2.22 -20.24 -3.00
C MET A 128 -3.28 -19.37 -2.35
N THR A 129 -4.17 -20.02 -1.60
CA THR A 129 -5.23 -19.35 -0.87
C THR A 129 -4.95 -19.42 0.63
N TRP A 130 -5.22 -18.32 1.32
CA TRP A 130 -5.32 -18.29 2.77
C TRP A 130 -6.65 -17.61 3.12
N ARG A 131 -7.48 -18.28 3.89
CA ARG A 131 -8.80 -17.76 4.27
C ARG A 131 -8.99 -17.88 5.77
N TRP A 132 -9.66 -16.89 6.33
CA TRP A 132 -10.12 -16.96 7.70
C TRP A 132 -11.48 -16.27 7.85
N ASP A 133 -12.37 -16.90 8.60
CA ASP A 133 -13.64 -16.33 9.03
C ASP A 133 -13.80 -16.57 10.55
N ALA A 134 -14.24 -15.53 11.26
CA ALA A 134 -14.39 -15.58 12.72
C ALA A 134 -15.41 -16.63 13.21
N ARG A 135 -16.28 -17.13 12.33
CA ARG A 135 -17.29 -18.15 12.62
C ARG A 135 -16.85 -19.55 12.21
N THR A 136 -16.19 -19.68 11.05
CA THR A 136 -15.90 -21.00 10.46
C THR A 136 -14.44 -21.44 10.58
N GLY A 137 -13.53 -20.57 11.03
CA GLY A 137 -12.11 -20.89 11.21
C GLY A 137 -11.22 -20.47 10.04
N ALA A 138 -9.99 -21.00 10.00
CA ALA A 138 -8.98 -20.68 8.98
C ALA A 138 -8.65 -21.90 8.12
N CYS A 139 -8.31 -21.65 6.85
CA CYS A 139 -7.61 -22.59 5.98
C CYS A 139 -6.41 -21.90 5.32
N SER A 140 -5.41 -22.68 4.94
CA SER A 140 -4.15 -22.18 4.41
C SER A 140 -3.53 -23.16 3.42
N ASP A 141 -3.16 -22.66 2.24
CA ASP A 141 -2.39 -23.41 1.26
C ASP A 141 -0.88 -23.16 1.36
N PHE A 142 -0.41 -22.46 2.40
CA PHE A 142 1.01 -22.34 2.67
C PHE A 142 1.67 -23.72 2.90
N PRO A 143 2.97 -23.87 2.56
CA PRO A 143 3.71 -25.08 2.88
C PRO A 143 3.66 -25.41 4.38
N GLY A 144 3.32 -26.66 4.71
CA GLY A 144 3.24 -27.12 6.10
C GLY A 144 1.88 -26.93 6.78
N SER A 145 0.91 -26.29 6.12
CA SER A 145 -0.46 -26.22 6.64
C SER A 145 -1.10 -27.60 6.75
N THR A 146 -1.72 -27.88 7.90
CA THR A 146 -2.49 -29.10 8.17
C THR A 146 -3.96 -28.99 7.75
N HIS A 147 -4.43 -27.78 7.42
CA HIS A 147 -5.80 -27.51 7.00
C HIS A 147 -5.81 -26.70 5.70
N ARG A 148 -5.80 -27.44 4.58
CA ARG A 148 -5.79 -26.89 3.22
C ARG A 148 -7.11 -26.19 2.89
N CYS A 149 -7.05 -25.18 2.04
CA CYS A 149 -8.28 -24.56 1.55
C CYS A 149 -8.98 -25.49 0.55
N PRO A 150 -10.33 -25.51 0.53
CA PRO A 150 -11.04 -26.22 -0.52
C PRO A 150 -10.76 -25.57 -1.88
N ASP A 151 -10.66 -26.39 -2.91
CA ASP A 151 -10.65 -25.91 -4.29
C ASP A 151 -12.03 -25.30 -4.59
N ASP A 152 -12.08 -23.98 -4.88
CA ASP A 152 -13.30 -23.27 -5.26
C ASP A 152 -13.71 -23.56 -6.72
#